data_AF-A0A8J2Q4E4-F1
#
_entry.id   AF-A0A8J2Q4E4-F1
#
_cell.length_a   1.000
_cell.length_b   1.000
_cell.length_c   1.000
_cell.angle_alpha   90.00
_cell.angle_beta   90.00
_cell.angle_gamma   90.00
#
_symmetry.space_group_name_H-M   'P 1'
#
loop_
_entity.id
_entity.type
_entity.pdbx_description
1 polymer ?
#
loop_
_entity_poly.entity_id
_entity_poly.type
_entity_poly.pdbx_seq_one_letter_code
_entity_poly.pdbx_strand_id
1 'polypeptide(L)' 'MHALMARWIPTEERSMMTAFVYAGSQFGTLIVYPLASYITNRLGWQFVFYLMGGASFVWGALWFYL' A
#
# COMPACT_ATOMS: atom_id res chain seq x y z
N MET A 1 6.89 -5.37 10.23
CA MET A 1 7.74 -5.03 9.06
C MET A 1 9.21 -5.44 9.25
N HIS A 2 9.85 -5.08 10.37
CA HIS A 2 11.31 -5.24 10.53
C HIS A 2 11.85 -6.69 10.53
N ALA A 3 11.09 -7.67 11.04
CA ALA A 3 11.55 -9.07 11.09
C ALA A 3 11.55 -9.79 9.72
N LEU A 4 10.59 -9.47 8.83
CA LEU A 4 10.50 -10.06 7.48
C LEU A 4 11.55 -9.47 6.53
N MET A 5 11.71 -8.14 6.55
CA MET A 5 12.73 -7.45 5.77
C MET A 5 14.17 -7.81 6.17
N ALA A 6 14.39 -8.16 7.44
CA ALA A 6 15.72 -8.53 7.94
C ALA A 6 16.25 -9.89 7.44
N ARG A 7 15.39 -10.76 6.91
CA ARG A 7 15.79 -12.10 6.42
C ARG A 7 16.01 -12.15 4.91
N TRP A 8 15.37 -11.25 4.16
CA TRP A 8 15.41 -11.23 2.70
C TRP A 8 16.33 -10.15 2.09
N ILE A 9 16.75 -9.16 2.88
CA ILE A 9 17.50 -8.01 2.36
C ILE A 9 18.95 -8.04 2.88
N PRO A 10 19.97 -8.06 1.98
CA PRO A 10 21.37 -7.96 2.36
C PRO A 10 21.63 -6.70 3.20
N THR A 11 22.53 -6.80 4.18
CA THR A 11 22.70 -5.79 5.24
C THR A 11 23.05 -4.39 4.71
N GLU A 12 23.73 -4.29 3.56
CA GLU A 12 24.11 -2.99 2.96
C GLU A 12 22.93 -2.24 2.31
N GLU A 13 22.00 -2.93 1.65
CA GLU A 13 20.88 -2.28 0.92
C GLU A 13 19.61 -2.13 1.77
N ARG A 14 19.62 -2.69 2.98
CA ARG A 14 18.48 -2.67 3.92
C ARG A 14 17.98 -1.26 4.22
N SER A 15 18.89 -0.30 4.37
CA SER A 15 18.52 1.10 4.63
C SER A 15 17.72 1.69 3.46
N MET A 16 18.16 1.46 2.23
CA MET A 16 17.50 1.99 1.04
C MET A 16 16.14 1.32 0.79
N MET A 17 16.06 -0.01 0.91
CA MET A 17 14.79 -0.73 0.76
C MET A 17 13.78 -0.36 1.84
N THR A 18 14.21 -0.23 3.11
CA THR A 18 13.30 0.23 4.18
C THR A 18 12.85 1.66 3.93
N ALA A 19 13.74 2.57 3.52
CA ALA A 19 13.37 3.93 3.15
C ALA A 19 12.34 3.96 2.02
N PHE A 20 12.49 3.11 1.00
CA PHE A 20 11.53 3.01 -0.11
C PHE A 20 10.16 2.51 0.36
N VAL A 21 10.12 1.49 1.21
CA VAL A 21 8.87 0.95 1.79
C VAL A 21 8.18 2.01 2.66
N TYR A 22 8.94 2.74 3.48
CA TYR A 22 8.39 3.82 4.29
C TYR A 22 7.86 4.98 3.45
N ALA A 23 8.63 5.40 2.44
CA ALA A 23 8.22 6.43 1.48
C ALA A 23 6.93 6.01 0.76
N GLY A 24 6.85 4.75 0.31
CA GLY A 24 5.65 4.19 -0.31
C GLY A 24 4.43 4.23 0.60
N SER A 25 4.59 3.90 1.88
CA SER A 25 3.48 3.93 2.85
C SER A 25 2.93 5.35 3.09
N GLN A 26 3.82 6.34 3.23
CA GLN A 26 3.44 7.74 3.41
C GLN A 26 2.81 8.32 2.15
N PHE A 27 3.40 8.02 0.98
CA PHE A 27 2.87 8.45 -0.30
C PHE A 27 1.48 7.87 -0.58
N GLY A 28 1.28 6.58 -0.31
CA GLY A 28 -0.01 5.93 -0.42
C GLY A 28 -1.07 6.62 0.45
N THR A 29 -0.73 6.90 1.71
CA THR A 29 -1.62 7.63 2.63
C THR A 29 -2.02 9.01 2.08
N LEU A 30 -1.05 9.72 1.51
CA LEU A 30 -1.25 11.06 0.94
C LEU A 30 -2.20 11.07 -0.27
N ILE A 31 -2.24 9.98 -1.03
CA ILE A 31 -3.16 9.80 -2.18
C ILE A 31 -4.53 9.28 -1.72
N VAL A 32 -4.55 8.31 -0.80
CA VAL A 32 -5.77 7.63 -0.37
C VAL A 32 -6.74 8.60 0.29
N TYR A 33 -6.27 9.53 1.12
CA TYR A 33 -7.16 10.49 1.78
C TYR A 33 -7.95 11.41 0.83
N PRO A 34 -7.31 12.18 -0.09
CA PRO A 34 -8.05 13.00 -1.04
C PRO A 34 -8.90 12.15 -1.98
N LEU A 35 -8.42 10.97 -2.38
CA LEU A 35 -9.18 10.06 -3.23
C LEU A 35 -10.44 9.54 -2.52
N ALA A 36 -10.34 9.16 -1.25
CA ALA A 36 -11.47 8.73 -0.43
C ALA A 36 -12.49 9.85 -0.25
N SER A 37 -12.03 11.09 -0.03
CA SER A 37 -12.89 12.27 0.04
C SER A 37 -13.65 12.51 -1.28
N TYR A 38 -12.93 12.45 -2.41
CA TYR A 38 -13.51 12.61 -3.75
C TYR A 38 -14.55 11.53 -4.08
N ILE A 39 -14.23 10.26 -3.80
CA ILE A 39 -15.13 9.12 -4.04
C ILE A 39 -16.37 9.22 -3.16
N THR A 40 -16.21 9.56 -1.87
CA THR A 40 -17.34 9.69 -0.95
C THR A 40 -18.32 10.76 -1.40
N ASN A 41 -17.81 11.88 -1.92
CA ASN A 41 -18.65 12.97 -2.42
C ASN A 41 -19.44 12.59 -3.68
N ARG A 42 -18.87 11.78 -4.58
CA ARG A 42 -19.46 11.45 -5.88
C ARG A 42 -20.31 10.18 -5.89
N LEU A 43 -19.85 9.14 -5.20
CA LEU A 43 -20.37 7.77 -5.29
C LEU A 43 -20.86 7.24 -3.93
N GLY A 44 -20.56 7.95 -2.84
CA GLY A 44 -20.85 7.52 -1.48
C GLY A 44 -19.71 6.72 -0.85
N TRP A 45 -19.73 6.65 0.48
CA TRP A 45 -18.66 6.10 1.30
C TRP A 45 -18.38 4.61 1.05
N GLN A 46 -19.40 3.86 0.59
CA GLN A 46 -19.30 2.42 0.34
C GLN A 46 -18.27 2.12 -0.76
N PHE A 47 -18.16 2.97 -1.78
CA PHE A 47 -17.21 2.77 -2.88
C PHE A 47 -15.75 2.92 -2.47
N VAL A 48 -15.47 3.68 -1.41
CA VAL A 48 -14.10 3.78 -0.86
C VAL A 48 -13.64 2.41 -0.37
N PHE A 49 -14.51 1.66 0.32
CA PHE A 49 -14.20 0.31 0.78
C PHE A 49 -14.01 -0.66 -0.37
N TYR A 50 -14.87 -0.61 -1.39
CA TYR A 50 -14.75 -1.48 -2.56
C TYR A 50 -13.46 -1.22 -3.34
N LEU A 51 -13.08 0.05 -3.55
CA LEU A 51 -11.88 0.39 -4.31
C LEU A 51 -10.59 0.09 -3.52
N MET A 52 -10.51 0.48 -2.25
CA MET A 52 -9.32 0.24 -1.44
C MET A 52 -9.14 -1.24 -1.07
N GLY A 53 -10.24 -1.89 -0.68
CA GLY A 53 -10.26 -3.32 -0.38
C GLY A 53 -10.01 -4.17 -1.62
N GLY A 54 -10.68 -3.84 -2.74
CA GLY A 54 -10.50 -4.52 -4.02
C GLY A 54 -9.07 -4.39 -4.54
N ALA A 55 -8.48 -3.19 -4.51
CA ALA A 55 -7.08 -3.00 -4.91
C ALA A 55 -6.12 -3.84 -4.05
N SER A 56 -6.35 -3.91 -2.74
CA SER A 56 -5.54 -4.73 -1.82
C SER A 56 -5.67 -6.23 -2.12
N PHE A 57 -6.89 -6.69 -2.42
CA PHE A 57 -7.15 -8.08 -2.80
C PHE A 57 -6.51 -8.45 -4.14
N VAL A 58 -6.63 -7.58 -5.15
CA VAL A 58 -6.02 -7.79 -6.47
C VAL A 58 -4.50 -7.86 -6.36
N TRP A 59 -3.89 -6.95 -5.60
CA TRP A 59 -2.46 -6.97 -5.36
C TRP A 59 -2.01 -8.24 -4.62
N GLY A 60 -2.74 -8.63 -3.57
CA GLY A 60 -2.48 -9.88 -2.85
C GLY A 60 -2.59 -11.11 -3.76
N ALA A 61 -3.64 -11.19 -4.57
CA ALA A 61 -3.83 -12.29 -5.52
C ALA A 61 -2.72 -12.32 -6.58
N LEU A 62 -2.30 -11.17 -7.10
CA LEU A 62 -1.18 -11.06 -8.03
C LEU A 62 0.12 -11.59 -7.39
N TRP A 63 0.38 -11.23 -6.12
CA TRP A 63 1.56 -11.71 -5.40
C TRP A 63 1.51 -13.22 -5.09
N PHE A 64 0.34 -13.81 -4.93
CA PHE A 64 0.20 -15.27 -4.80
C PHE A 64 0.43 -16.01 -6.12
N TYR A 65 0.17 -15.35 -7.25
CA TYR A 65 0.39 -15.91 -8.58
C TYR A 65 1.84 -15.76 -9.05
N LEU A 66 2.53 -14.70 -8.61
CA LEU A 66 3.93 -14.39 -8.94
C LEU A 66 4.92 -15.19 -8.08
#